data_AF-A0AA41VWU1-F1
#
_entry.id   AF-A0AA41VWU1-F1
#
_cell.length_a   1.000
_cell.length_b   1.000
_cell.length_c   1.000
_cell.angle_alpha   90.00
_cell.angle_beta   90.00
_cell.angle_gamma   90.00
#
_symmetry.space_group_name_H-M   'P 1'
#
loop_
_entity.id
_entity.type
_entity.pdbx_description
1 polymer ?
#
loop_
_entity_poly.entity_id
_entity_poly.type
_entity_poly.pdbx_seq_one_letter_code
_entity_poly.pdbx_strand_id
1 'polypeptide(L)'
;MTYFREATVHTQELLDLLVKCENKIQTRIKIGLNSKMPSRFPPVIFYTPKEIGGLGMLSMGHILIPQSDLKYSQQTDVGVTHFRSGMSHEEDQLIPNLYRYIQPWESEFIDSQRVWAEYALKRQEAQSQNRRLTLEDLEDSWDRGIPRINTLFQKDRHTLAYDKGWRVRTDFKQYQVLKQNPFWWTHQRHDGKLWNLNNYRTDVIQALGGVEGILEHTLFKGTYFPTWEGSTRPDGDIHAWKDSHFEDIFDSDIPCSFVAEGARECSHGSMPSFRSRVRCIGNRDCAEGDNTSKEEL
;
A
#
# COMPACT_ATOMS: atom_id res chain seq x y z
N MET A 1 -9.13 -5.23 2.10
CA MET A 1 -10.13 -4.20 2.47
C MET A 1 -10.24 -3.08 1.45
N THR A 2 -9.14 -2.43 1.04
CA THR A 2 -9.18 -1.28 0.11
C THR A 2 -9.65 -1.59 -1.32
N TYR A 3 -9.46 -2.83 -1.80
CA TYR A 3 -9.96 -3.28 -3.11
C TYR A 3 -11.46 -3.62 -3.08
N PHE A 4 -11.90 -4.51 -2.18
CA PHE A 4 -13.29 -4.99 -2.12
C PHE A 4 -14.25 -4.03 -1.40
N ARG A 5 -13.74 -3.19 -0.48
CA ARG A 5 -14.50 -2.19 0.32
C ARG A 5 -15.83 -2.73 0.85
N GLU A 6 -16.95 -2.24 0.35
CA GLU A 6 -18.32 -2.57 0.77
C GLU A 6 -18.69 -4.06 0.62
N ALA A 7 -18.17 -4.75 -0.40
CA ALA A 7 -18.47 -6.17 -0.64
C ALA A 7 -18.06 -7.09 0.53
N THR A 8 -17.10 -6.63 1.35
CA THR A 8 -16.62 -7.39 2.51
C THR A 8 -17.66 -7.55 3.61
N VAL A 9 -18.58 -6.58 3.76
CA VAL A 9 -19.62 -6.62 4.80
C VAL A 9 -20.76 -7.56 4.40
N HIS A 10 -21.04 -7.67 3.10
CA HIS A 10 -22.07 -8.56 2.58
C HIS A 10 -21.65 -10.04 2.60
N THR A 11 -20.35 -10.32 2.68
CA THR A 11 -19.81 -11.68 2.62
C THR A 11 -19.48 -12.21 4.02
N GLN A 12 -20.42 -12.91 4.65
CA GLN A 12 -20.24 -13.44 6.02
C GLN A 12 -19.04 -14.40 6.14
N GLU A 13 -18.82 -15.25 5.13
CA GLU A 13 -17.69 -16.20 5.11
C GLU A 13 -16.33 -15.50 5.16
N LEU A 14 -16.24 -14.33 4.51
CA LEU A 14 -15.03 -13.51 4.52
C LEU A 14 -14.80 -12.89 5.91
N LEU A 15 -15.86 -12.41 6.57
CA LEU A 15 -15.78 -11.91 7.95
C LEU A 15 -15.29 -13.00 8.91
N ASP A 16 -15.81 -14.22 8.78
CA ASP A 16 -15.37 -15.39 9.55
C ASP A 16 -13.89 -15.72 9.31
N LEU A 17 -13.45 -15.65 8.05
CA LEU A 17 -12.07 -15.89 7.68
C LEU A 17 -11.13 -14.81 8.25
N LEU A 18 -11.53 -13.54 8.20
CA LEU A 18 -10.76 -12.41 8.73
C LEU A 18 -10.51 -12.58 10.23
N VAL A 19 -11.56 -12.88 11.01
CA VAL A 19 -11.45 -13.16 12.45
C VAL A 19 -10.51 -14.35 12.73
N LYS A 20 -10.61 -15.42 11.95
CA LYS A 20 -9.73 -16.60 12.10
C LYS A 20 -8.28 -16.26 11.78
N CYS A 21 -8.02 -15.50 10.72
CA CYS A 21 -6.67 -15.10 10.32
C CYS A 21 -6.02 -14.15 11.34
N GLU A 22 -6.77 -13.18 11.85
CA GLU A 22 -6.29 -12.25 12.88
C GLU A 22 -5.89 -13.00 14.16
N ASN A 23 -6.76 -13.91 14.64
CA ASN A 23 -6.46 -14.77 15.78
C ASN A 23 -5.25 -15.70 15.52
N LYS A 24 -5.07 -16.21 14.30
CA LYS A 24 -3.90 -17.03 13.94
C LYS A 24 -2.60 -16.22 14.03
N ILE A 25 -2.59 -14.97 13.54
CA ILE A 25 -1.42 -14.08 13.61
C ILE A 25 -1.09 -13.75 15.07
N GLN A 26 -2.09 -13.34 15.86
CA GLN A 26 -1.91 -13.12 17.30
C GLN A 26 -1.38 -14.37 18.00
N THR A 27 -1.93 -15.54 17.70
CA THR A 27 -1.47 -16.81 18.27
C THR A 27 -0.03 -17.14 17.86
N ARG A 28 0.42 -16.76 16.66
CA ARG A 28 1.82 -16.91 16.27
C ARG A 28 2.76 -16.02 17.06
N ILE A 29 2.38 -14.78 17.32
CA ILE A 29 3.16 -13.89 18.20
C ILE A 29 3.24 -14.47 19.62
N LYS A 30 2.11 -14.94 20.15
CA LYS A 30 2.01 -15.62 21.45
C LYS A 30 2.94 -16.84 21.54
N ILE A 31 2.95 -17.70 20.52
CA ILE A 31 3.85 -18.87 20.44
C ILE A 31 5.32 -18.44 20.38
N GLY A 32 5.65 -17.37 19.67
CA GLY A 32 7.02 -16.84 19.63
C GLY A 32 7.54 -16.42 21.01
N LEU A 33 6.66 -15.96 21.89
CA LEU A 33 6.96 -15.58 23.28
C LEU A 33 6.72 -16.71 24.29
N ASN A 34 6.50 -17.95 23.80
CA ASN A 34 6.27 -19.15 24.59
C ASN A 34 5.18 -19.01 25.68
N SER A 35 4.09 -18.31 25.36
CA SER A 35 2.95 -18.15 26.26
C SER A 35 1.66 -18.06 25.45
N LYS A 36 0.58 -18.70 25.92
CA LYS A 36 -0.77 -18.55 25.33
C LYS A 36 -1.77 -17.89 26.27
N MET A 37 -1.32 -17.46 27.45
CA MET A 37 -2.18 -16.94 28.51
C MET A 37 -2.78 -15.59 28.11
N PRO A 38 -4.12 -15.44 28.02
CA PRO A 38 -4.76 -14.20 27.57
C PRO A 38 -4.38 -12.96 28.38
N SER A 39 -4.27 -13.08 29.70
CA SER A 39 -3.91 -11.97 30.60
C SER A 39 -2.52 -11.37 30.35
N ARG A 40 -1.59 -12.12 29.75
CA ARG A 40 -0.26 -11.61 29.38
C ARG A 40 -0.26 -10.87 28.04
N PHE A 41 -1.34 -10.98 27.28
CA PHE A 41 -1.46 -10.42 25.95
C PHE A 41 -2.71 -9.54 25.85
N PRO A 42 -2.77 -8.43 26.62
CA PRO A 42 -3.81 -7.44 26.44
C PRO A 42 -3.78 -6.88 25.02
N PRO A 43 -4.93 -6.41 24.49
CA PRO A 43 -5.05 -5.92 23.12
C PRO A 43 -4.06 -4.79 22.79
N VAL A 44 -3.70 -3.98 23.79
CA VAL A 44 -2.70 -2.91 23.68
C VAL A 44 -1.38 -3.36 23.05
N ILE A 45 -0.91 -4.59 23.29
CA ILE A 45 0.35 -5.08 22.71
C ILE A 45 0.26 -5.21 21.18
N PHE A 46 -0.92 -5.57 20.66
CA PHE A 46 -1.11 -5.82 19.24
C PHE A 46 -1.45 -4.55 18.45
N TYR A 47 -2.36 -3.72 18.98
CA TYR A 47 -2.95 -2.61 18.22
C TYR A 47 -2.24 -1.27 18.44
N THR A 48 -1.42 -1.12 19.48
CA THR A 48 -0.69 0.12 19.71
C THR A 48 0.17 0.48 18.49
N PRO A 49 0.15 1.74 18.01
CA PRO A 49 0.97 2.16 16.88
C PRO A 49 2.46 1.95 17.10
N LYS A 50 3.19 1.76 15.99
CA LYS A 50 4.64 1.47 16.01
C LYS A 50 5.47 2.58 16.66
N GLU A 51 4.99 3.83 16.58
CA GLU A 51 5.66 5.00 17.15
C GLU A 51 5.73 4.94 18.69
N ILE A 52 4.72 4.34 19.33
CA ILE A 52 4.63 4.17 20.78
C ILE A 52 5.18 2.79 21.20
N GLY A 53 5.71 2.02 20.25
CA GLY A 53 6.39 0.75 20.49
C GLY A 53 5.51 -0.48 20.49
N GLY A 54 4.27 -0.37 20.00
CA GLY A 54 3.43 -1.53 19.71
C GLY A 54 3.70 -2.13 18.32
N LEU A 55 2.92 -3.16 17.98
CA LEU A 55 3.02 -3.83 16.67
C LEU A 55 2.32 -3.07 15.53
N GLY A 56 1.39 -2.17 15.84
CA GLY A 56 0.59 -1.44 14.84
C GLY A 56 -0.29 -2.35 13.98
N MET A 57 -0.77 -3.47 14.53
CA MET A 57 -1.66 -4.37 13.81
C MET A 57 -2.99 -3.67 13.52
N LEU A 58 -3.51 -3.81 12.30
CA LEU A 58 -4.82 -3.27 11.93
C LEU A 58 -5.91 -4.30 12.25
N SER A 59 -6.96 -3.87 12.94
CA SER A 59 -8.06 -4.74 13.36
C SER A 59 -9.22 -4.71 12.34
N MET A 60 -9.70 -5.91 12.02
CA MET A 60 -10.99 -6.16 11.36
C MET A 60 -11.77 -7.28 12.08
N GLY A 61 -11.22 -7.88 13.15
CA GLY A 61 -11.82 -9.00 13.87
C GLY A 61 -12.78 -8.62 14.99
N HIS A 62 -12.72 -7.38 15.49
CA HIS A 62 -13.60 -6.85 16.54
C HIS A 62 -14.94 -6.41 15.97
N ILE A 63 -15.68 -7.37 15.39
CA ILE A 63 -16.96 -7.13 14.73
C ILE A 63 -17.99 -8.10 15.28
N LEU A 64 -19.23 -7.62 15.41
CA LEU A 64 -20.40 -8.45 15.59
C LEU A 64 -20.83 -9.01 14.22
N ILE A 65 -20.63 -10.30 14.02
CA ILE A 65 -20.94 -10.98 12.76
C ILE A 65 -22.45 -11.25 12.71
N PRO A 66 -23.16 -10.76 11.70
CA PRO A 66 -24.58 -11.05 11.54
C PRO A 66 -24.77 -12.55 11.30
N GLN A 67 -25.72 -13.14 12.02
CA GLN A 67 -26.14 -14.52 11.84
C GLN A 67 -27.66 -14.53 11.65
N SER A 68 -28.10 -15.12 10.55
CA SER A 68 -29.47 -15.56 10.33
C SER A 68 -29.55 -17.06 10.57
N ASP A 69 -30.75 -17.58 10.85
CA ASP A 69 -30.97 -19.03 10.98
C ASP A 69 -30.53 -19.75 9.70
N LEU A 70 -29.45 -20.52 9.79
CA LEU A 70 -28.82 -21.25 8.68
C LEU A 70 -29.79 -22.19 7.95
N LYS A 71 -30.87 -22.60 8.62
CA LYS A 71 -31.89 -23.48 8.05
C LYS A 71 -32.77 -22.79 7.00
N TYR A 72 -33.01 -21.48 7.15
CA TYR A 72 -33.89 -20.71 6.26
C TYR A 72 -33.14 -19.64 5.44
N SER A 73 -31.91 -19.29 5.82
CA SER A 73 -31.09 -18.30 5.10
C SER A 73 -30.72 -18.70 3.67
N GLN A 74 -30.74 -20.00 3.33
CA GLN A 74 -30.51 -20.47 1.97
C GLN A 74 -31.73 -20.27 1.04
N GLN A 75 -32.93 -20.08 1.60
CA GLN A 75 -34.18 -20.06 0.85
C GLN A 75 -34.74 -18.65 0.64
N THR A 76 -34.44 -17.72 1.56
CA THR A 76 -34.88 -16.32 1.50
C THR A 76 -33.82 -15.40 2.09
N ASP A 77 -33.70 -14.17 1.56
CA ASP A 77 -32.95 -13.06 2.19
C ASP A 77 -33.68 -12.58 3.45
N VAL A 78 -33.81 -13.46 4.44
CA VAL A 78 -34.28 -13.07 5.77
C VAL A 78 -33.19 -12.18 6.38
N GLY A 79 -33.60 -11.00 6.85
CA GLY A 79 -32.71 -10.06 7.52
C GLY A 79 -31.96 -10.65 8.72
N VAL A 80 -31.04 -9.86 9.28
CA VAL A 80 -30.20 -10.29 10.41
C VAL A 80 -31.05 -10.53 11.65
N THR A 81 -31.09 -11.77 12.15
CA THR A 81 -31.85 -12.12 13.36
C THR A 81 -30.99 -11.99 14.62
N HIS A 82 -29.74 -12.45 14.59
CA HIS A 82 -28.83 -12.49 15.74
C HIS A 82 -27.41 -12.01 15.38
N PHE A 83 -26.60 -11.67 16.38
CA PHE A 83 -25.20 -11.29 16.21
C PHE A 83 -24.28 -12.22 17.00
N ARG A 84 -23.20 -12.68 16.36
CA ARG A 84 -22.13 -13.48 16.98
C ARG A 84 -20.89 -12.60 17.17
N SER A 85 -20.33 -12.53 18.37
CA SER A 85 -19.08 -11.80 18.57
C SER A 85 -17.93 -12.47 17.82
N GLY A 86 -17.16 -11.69 17.05
CA GLY A 86 -15.98 -12.18 16.34
C GLY A 86 -14.81 -12.48 17.26
N MET A 87 -14.54 -11.60 18.23
CA MET A 87 -13.49 -11.76 19.23
C MET A 87 -14.01 -11.37 20.62
N SER A 88 -13.52 -12.05 21.66
CA SER A 88 -13.86 -11.76 23.06
C SER A 88 -12.76 -10.91 23.70
N HIS A 89 -13.16 -9.84 24.39
CA HIS A 89 -12.28 -9.09 25.31
C HIS A 89 -12.90 -9.03 26.70
N GLU A 90 -12.03 -8.91 27.71
CA GLU A 90 -12.42 -8.92 29.13
C GLU A 90 -12.93 -7.55 29.61
N GLU A 91 -12.74 -6.50 28.81
CA GLU A 91 -13.18 -5.12 29.10
C GLU A 91 -13.94 -4.58 27.88
N ASP A 92 -14.97 -3.74 28.09
CA ASP A 92 -15.81 -3.10 27.07
C ASP A 92 -15.04 -2.15 26.10
N GLN A 93 -13.72 -2.34 25.97
CA GLN A 93 -12.83 -1.61 25.11
C GLN A 93 -13.03 -2.02 23.65
N LEU A 94 -13.81 -1.23 22.92
CA LEU A 94 -14.08 -1.43 21.51
C LEU A 94 -12.89 -0.95 20.67
N ILE A 95 -12.14 -1.88 20.09
CA ILE A 95 -11.08 -1.55 19.14
C ILE A 95 -11.72 -1.06 17.83
N PRO A 96 -11.31 0.11 17.31
CA PRO A 96 -11.80 0.61 16.04
C PRO A 96 -11.58 -0.39 14.90
N ASN A 97 -12.55 -0.44 14.00
CA ASN A 97 -12.54 -1.35 12.85
C ASN A 97 -12.11 -0.61 11.58
N LEU A 98 -11.18 -1.19 10.81
CA LEU A 98 -10.67 -0.65 9.55
C LEU A 98 -11.79 -0.28 8.55
N TYR A 99 -12.88 -1.04 8.50
CA TYR A 99 -13.98 -0.77 7.55
C TYR A 99 -14.58 0.64 7.72
N ARG A 100 -14.61 1.18 8.94
CA ARG A 100 -15.16 2.52 9.21
C ARG A 100 -14.33 3.66 8.62
N TYR A 101 -13.04 3.41 8.36
CA TYR A 101 -12.08 4.42 7.89
C TYR A 101 -11.80 4.31 6.39
N ILE A 102 -12.38 3.31 5.71
CA ILE A 102 -12.29 3.16 4.26
C ILE A 102 -13.62 3.57 3.66
N GLN A 103 -13.62 4.64 2.88
CA GLN A 103 -14.80 5.14 2.19
C GLN A 103 -15.32 4.09 1.17
N PRO A 104 -16.63 3.78 1.10
CA PRO A 104 -17.18 2.87 0.09
C PRO A 104 -16.95 3.34 -1.35
N TRP A 105 -16.94 2.40 -2.31
CA TRP A 105 -16.70 2.74 -3.73
C TRP A 105 -17.81 3.62 -4.31
N GLU A 106 -19.07 3.34 -3.96
CA GLU A 106 -20.21 4.14 -4.40
C GLU A 106 -20.01 5.62 -4.06
N SER A 107 -19.69 5.93 -2.80
CA SER A 107 -19.46 7.30 -2.36
C SER A 107 -18.23 7.93 -3.02
N GLU A 108 -17.16 7.17 -3.27
CA GLU A 108 -15.98 7.68 -3.96
C GLU A 108 -16.25 8.00 -5.44
N PHE A 109 -17.08 7.22 -6.12
CA PHE A 109 -17.45 7.51 -7.50
C PHE A 109 -18.35 8.74 -7.61
N ILE A 110 -19.31 8.88 -6.71
CA ILE A 110 -20.17 10.07 -6.64
C ILE A 110 -19.33 11.32 -6.33
N ASP A 111 -18.47 11.24 -5.31
CA ASP A 111 -17.57 12.32 -4.95
C ASP A 111 -16.60 12.64 -6.10
N SER A 112 -16.07 11.63 -6.80
CA SER A 112 -15.19 11.83 -7.95
C SER A 112 -15.84 12.62 -9.08
N GLN A 113 -17.08 12.26 -9.46
CA GLN A 113 -17.80 12.99 -10.50
C GLN A 113 -18.01 14.46 -10.13
N ARG A 114 -18.40 14.71 -8.88
CA ARG A 114 -18.59 16.07 -8.35
C ARG A 114 -17.27 16.85 -8.35
N VAL A 115 -16.23 16.28 -7.77
CA VAL A 115 -14.92 16.92 -7.57
C VAL A 115 -14.25 17.24 -8.92
N TRP A 116 -14.33 16.33 -9.89
CA TRP A 116 -13.81 16.59 -11.24
C TRP A 116 -14.64 17.61 -12.03
N ALA A 117 -15.96 17.66 -11.83
CA ALA A 117 -16.81 18.70 -12.42
C ALA A 117 -16.49 20.10 -11.82
N GLU A 118 -16.35 20.19 -10.50
CA GLU A 118 -15.93 21.42 -9.81
C GLU A 118 -14.54 21.87 -10.26
N TYR A 119 -13.59 20.94 -10.40
CA TYR A 119 -12.26 21.23 -10.93
C TYR A 119 -12.31 21.80 -12.36
N ALA A 120 -13.15 21.24 -13.22
CA ALA A 120 -13.30 21.71 -14.60
C ALA A 120 -13.83 23.15 -14.65
N LEU A 121 -14.81 23.48 -13.81
CA LEU A 121 -15.35 24.84 -13.68
C LEU A 121 -14.29 25.82 -13.14
N LYS A 122 -13.62 25.49 -12.03
CA LYS A 122 -12.55 26.32 -11.45
C LYS A 122 -11.42 26.57 -12.44
N ARG A 123 -11.06 25.55 -13.24
CA ARG A 123 -10.07 25.69 -14.30
C ARG A 123 -10.52 26.64 -15.40
N GLN A 124 -11.78 26.57 -15.83
CA GLN A 124 -12.33 27.48 -16.83
C GLN A 124 -12.41 28.92 -16.32
N GLU A 125 -12.83 29.13 -15.07
CA GLU A 125 -12.84 30.43 -14.41
C GLU A 125 -11.45 31.03 -14.33
N ALA A 126 -10.46 30.25 -13.89
CA ALA A 126 -9.07 30.69 -13.83
C ALA A 126 -8.52 31.09 -15.21
N GLN A 127 -8.86 30.33 -16.26
CA GLN A 127 -8.52 30.66 -17.64
C GLN A 127 -9.20 31.95 -18.12
N SER A 128 -10.48 32.16 -17.80
CA SER A 128 -11.20 33.39 -18.15
C SER A 128 -10.62 34.63 -17.46
N GLN A 129 -10.10 34.46 -16.25
CA GLN A 129 -9.43 35.49 -15.46
C GLN A 129 -7.93 35.61 -15.81
N ASN A 130 -7.41 34.81 -16.76
CA ASN A 130 -5.99 34.70 -17.11
C ASN A 130 -5.07 34.46 -15.89
N ARG A 131 -5.58 33.78 -14.85
CA ARG A 131 -4.80 33.40 -13.65
C ARG A 131 -4.45 31.92 -13.68
N ARG A 132 -3.35 31.55 -13.03
CA ARG A 132 -3.01 30.15 -12.79
C ARG A 132 -3.75 29.67 -11.55
N LEU A 133 -4.31 28.46 -11.62
CA LEU A 133 -4.93 27.79 -10.48
C LEU A 133 -3.88 27.56 -9.38
N THR A 134 -4.16 28.01 -8.16
CA THR A 134 -3.28 27.85 -7.00
C THR A 134 -3.69 26.64 -6.17
N LEU A 135 -2.83 26.23 -5.23
CA LEU A 135 -3.13 25.13 -4.31
C LEU A 135 -4.34 25.45 -3.42
N GLU A 136 -4.45 26.70 -2.97
CA GLU A 136 -5.52 27.17 -2.08
C GLU A 136 -6.93 26.97 -2.67
N ASP A 137 -7.08 27.10 -4.00
CA ASP A 137 -8.36 26.88 -4.67
C ASP A 137 -8.83 25.41 -4.63
N LEU A 138 -7.93 24.47 -4.32
CA LEU A 138 -8.14 23.02 -4.41
C LEU A 138 -7.93 22.26 -3.10
N GLU A 139 -7.54 22.94 -2.02
CA GLU A 139 -7.23 22.33 -0.72
C GLU A 139 -8.39 21.43 -0.21
N ASP A 140 -9.63 21.92 -0.33
CA ASP A 140 -10.84 21.18 0.08
C ASP A 140 -11.02 19.83 -0.65
N SER A 141 -10.42 19.70 -1.83
CA SER A 141 -10.58 18.57 -2.75
C SER A 141 -9.29 17.79 -3.00
N TRP A 142 -8.20 18.11 -2.27
CA TRP A 142 -6.86 17.65 -2.56
C TRP A 142 -6.72 16.13 -2.63
N ASP A 143 -7.26 15.43 -1.62
CA ASP A 143 -7.20 13.97 -1.49
C ASP A 143 -8.48 13.28 -1.99
N ARG A 144 -9.29 13.95 -2.82
CA ARG A 144 -10.54 13.42 -3.35
C ARG A 144 -10.46 13.13 -4.84
N GLY A 145 -11.39 12.29 -5.30
CA GLY A 145 -11.54 11.90 -6.71
C GLY A 145 -10.76 10.66 -7.10
N ILE A 146 -11.19 10.07 -8.22
CA ILE A 146 -10.54 8.93 -8.89
C ILE A 146 -10.37 9.31 -10.37
N PRO A 147 -9.14 9.53 -10.86
CA PRO A 147 -7.89 9.66 -10.11
C PRO A 147 -7.90 10.82 -9.09
N ARG A 148 -7.03 10.79 -8.08
CA ARG A 148 -6.94 11.84 -7.05
C ARG A 148 -6.48 13.17 -7.64
N ILE A 149 -7.07 14.29 -7.22
CA ILE A 149 -6.70 15.63 -7.74
C ILE A 149 -5.23 15.96 -7.49
N ASN A 150 -4.67 15.58 -6.34
CA ASN A 150 -3.27 15.83 -6.00
C ASN A 150 -2.27 15.27 -7.03
N THR A 151 -2.64 14.24 -7.82
CA THR A 151 -1.79 13.68 -8.88
C THR A 151 -1.47 14.68 -9.98
N LEU A 152 -2.30 15.71 -10.17
CA LEU A 152 -2.07 16.77 -11.16
C LEU A 152 -0.86 17.65 -10.84
N PHE A 153 -0.43 17.68 -9.57
CA PHE A 153 0.65 18.52 -9.06
C PHE A 153 1.93 17.73 -8.75
N GLN A 154 2.01 16.47 -9.19
CA GLN A 154 3.22 15.67 -9.07
C GLN A 154 4.37 16.27 -9.87
N LYS A 155 5.59 16.14 -9.33
CA LYS A 155 6.83 16.58 -9.98
C LYS A 155 7.05 15.89 -11.34
N ASP A 156 6.74 14.59 -11.41
CA ASP A 156 7.01 13.73 -12.57
C ASP A 156 5.83 13.59 -13.54
N ARG A 157 4.82 14.47 -13.46
CA ARG A 157 3.61 14.37 -14.30
C ARG A 157 3.91 14.31 -15.81
N HIS A 158 4.91 15.06 -16.26
CA HIS A 158 5.26 15.12 -17.68
C HIS A 158 5.86 13.81 -18.21
N THR A 159 6.58 13.06 -17.38
CA THR A 159 7.13 11.75 -17.78
C THR A 159 6.07 10.67 -17.68
N LEU A 160 5.22 10.71 -16.64
CA LEU A 160 4.10 9.79 -16.44
C LEU A 160 3.05 9.87 -17.57
N ALA A 161 2.97 10.99 -18.28
CA ALA A 161 2.12 11.11 -19.46
C ALA A 161 2.46 10.08 -20.56
N TYR A 162 3.70 9.62 -20.65
CA TYR A 162 4.14 8.61 -21.63
C TYR A 162 3.98 7.17 -21.14
N ASP A 163 3.74 6.96 -19.84
CA ASP A 163 3.57 5.63 -19.26
C ASP A 163 2.15 5.10 -19.54
N LYS A 164 2.01 4.42 -20.67
CA LYS A 164 0.76 3.78 -21.11
C LYS A 164 0.77 2.27 -20.86
N GLY A 165 -0.42 1.72 -20.63
CA GLY A 165 -0.60 0.28 -20.37
C GLY A 165 0.00 -0.19 -19.04
N TRP A 166 0.21 0.73 -18.09
CA TRP A 166 0.84 0.41 -16.80
C TRP A 166 0.02 -0.59 -15.97
N ARG A 167 -1.33 -0.59 -16.05
CA ARG A 167 -2.18 -1.54 -15.31
C ARG A 167 -1.87 -3.00 -15.68
N VAL A 168 -1.95 -3.33 -16.98
CA VAL A 168 -1.65 -4.68 -17.49
C VAL A 168 -0.20 -5.06 -17.19
N ARG A 169 0.73 -4.11 -17.27
CA ARG A 169 2.13 -4.33 -16.90
C ARG A 169 2.27 -4.72 -15.43
N THR A 170 1.58 -4.03 -14.52
CA THR A 170 1.57 -4.36 -13.09
C THR A 170 0.95 -5.73 -12.83
N ASP A 171 -0.16 -6.06 -13.50
CA ASP A 171 -0.80 -7.37 -13.37
C ASP A 171 0.12 -8.50 -13.83
N PHE A 172 0.90 -8.28 -14.89
CA PHE A 172 1.84 -9.27 -15.42
C PHE A 172 3.15 -9.36 -14.63
N LYS A 173 3.42 -8.45 -13.69
CA LYS A 173 4.56 -8.59 -12.77
C LYS A 173 4.50 -9.90 -11.98
N GLN A 174 3.31 -10.50 -11.79
CA GLN A 174 3.17 -11.81 -11.12
C GLN A 174 3.96 -12.94 -11.80
N TYR A 175 4.23 -12.85 -13.10
CA TYR A 175 4.98 -13.84 -13.86
C TYR A 175 6.48 -13.54 -13.93
N GLN A 176 6.89 -12.33 -13.53
CA GLN A 176 8.27 -11.86 -13.61
C GLN A 176 8.93 -11.81 -12.22
N VAL A 177 8.16 -11.48 -11.20
CA VAL A 177 8.62 -11.25 -9.84
C VAL A 177 7.94 -12.25 -8.91
N LEU A 178 8.76 -12.97 -8.12
CA LEU A 178 8.26 -13.99 -7.19
C LEU A 178 7.48 -13.38 -6.02
N LYS A 179 7.80 -12.15 -5.63
CA LYS A 179 7.08 -11.42 -4.58
C LYS A 179 5.70 -11.02 -5.08
N GLN A 180 4.66 -11.55 -4.45
CA GLN A 180 3.27 -11.20 -4.77
C GLN A 180 2.96 -9.77 -4.32
N ASN A 181 2.37 -8.98 -5.22
CA ASN A 181 1.91 -7.63 -4.92
C ASN A 181 0.40 -7.63 -4.62
N PRO A 182 -0.04 -7.30 -3.39
CA PRO A 182 -1.45 -7.18 -3.05
C PRO A 182 -2.15 -5.97 -3.71
N PHE A 183 -1.39 -4.96 -4.15
CA PHE A 183 -1.88 -3.75 -4.83
C PHE A 183 -1.61 -3.79 -6.34
N TRP A 184 -1.88 -4.92 -6.98
CA TRP A 184 -1.71 -5.08 -8.44
C TRP A 184 -2.62 -4.12 -9.25
N TRP A 185 -3.80 -3.81 -8.73
CA TRP A 185 -4.86 -3.06 -9.42
C TRP A 185 -4.66 -1.53 -9.45
N THR A 186 -3.77 -0.97 -8.62
CA THR A 186 -3.58 0.48 -8.47
C THR A 186 -2.11 0.86 -8.47
N HIS A 187 -1.83 2.13 -8.77
CA HIS A 187 -0.48 2.69 -8.70
C HIS A 187 -0.55 4.14 -8.23
N GLN A 188 0.16 4.45 -7.15
CA GLN A 188 0.06 5.76 -6.49
C GLN A 188 0.47 6.92 -7.39
N ARG A 189 1.39 6.71 -8.34
CA ARG A 189 1.78 7.77 -9.28
C ARG A 189 0.65 8.15 -10.24
N HIS A 190 -0.21 7.21 -10.61
CA HIS A 190 -1.28 7.45 -11.58
C HIS A 190 -2.63 7.72 -10.92
N ASP A 191 -3.03 6.87 -9.99
CA ASP A 191 -4.33 6.95 -9.31
C ASP A 191 -4.29 7.88 -8.09
N GLY A 192 -3.10 8.14 -7.55
CA GLY A 192 -2.92 8.73 -6.23
C GLY A 192 -3.20 7.73 -5.12
N LYS A 193 -3.21 8.23 -3.89
CA LYS A 193 -3.44 7.41 -2.71
C LYS A 193 -4.94 7.30 -2.42
N LEU A 194 -5.46 6.08 -2.48
CA LEU A 194 -6.90 5.83 -2.47
C LEU A 194 -7.50 5.56 -1.07
N TRP A 195 -6.69 5.60 -0.03
CA TRP A 195 -7.12 5.42 1.36
C TRP A 195 -6.27 6.29 2.28
N ASN A 196 -6.81 6.67 3.44
CA ASN A 196 -6.09 7.40 4.47
C ASN A 196 -6.49 6.82 5.83
N LEU A 197 -5.51 6.32 6.58
CA LEU A 197 -5.71 5.65 7.87
C LEU A 197 -5.16 6.46 9.05
N ASN A 198 -4.91 7.75 8.87
CA ASN A 198 -4.41 8.62 9.95
C ASN A 198 -5.41 8.71 11.11
N ASN A 199 -6.70 8.82 10.79
CA ASN A 199 -7.77 8.85 11.79
C ASN A 199 -7.92 7.50 12.53
N TYR A 200 -7.66 6.38 11.84
CA TYR A 200 -7.65 5.07 12.47
C TYR A 200 -6.59 5.03 13.58
N ARG A 201 -5.39 5.54 13.29
CA ARG A 201 -4.29 5.59 14.25
C ARG A 201 -4.64 6.41 15.49
N THR A 202 -5.24 7.59 15.33
CA THR A 202 -5.62 8.44 16.47
C THR A 202 -6.70 7.79 17.32
N ASP A 203 -7.69 7.19 16.69
CA ASP A 203 -8.83 6.61 17.39
C ASP A 203 -8.45 5.31 18.11
N VAL A 204 -7.52 4.54 17.57
CA VAL A 204 -6.95 3.38 18.27
C VAL A 204 -6.21 3.80 19.54
N ILE A 205 -5.44 4.89 19.50
CA ILE A 205 -4.78 5.41 20.71
C ILE A 205 -5.82 5.79 21.76
N GLN A 206 -6.89 6.47 21.36
CA GLN A 206 -7.97 6.85 22.29
C GLN A 206 -8.70 5.63 22.84
N ALA A 207 -9.04 4.66 21.98
CA ALA A 207 -9.69 3.43 22.38
C ALA A 207 -8.86 2.65 23.40
N LEU A 208 -7.52 2.68 23.29
CA LEU A 208 -6.59 2.02 24.20
C LEU A 208 -6.34 2.76 25.52
N GLY A 209 -7.08 3.84 25.83
CA GLY A 209 -6.92 4.61 27.06
C GLY A 209 -5.91 5.77 26.95
N GLY A 210 -5.66 6.24 25.73
CA GLY A 210 -4.72 7.33 25.46
C GLY A 210 -3.25 6.90 25.54
N VAL A 211 -2.35 7.85 25.27
CA VAL A 211 -0.90 7.56 25.25
C VAL A 211 -0.39 7.17 26.64
N GLU A 212 -0.89 7.82 27.70
CA GLU A 212 -0.48 7.51 29.07
C GLU A 212 -0.89 6.09 29.49
N GLY A 213 -2.14 5.69 29.22
CA GLY A 213 -2.63 4.34 29.49
C GLY A 213 -1.83 3.27 28.78
N ILE A 214 -1.48 3.50 27.51
CA ILE A 214 -0.60 2.60 26.74
C ILE A 214 0.78 2.48 27.41
N LEU A 215 1.38 3.61 27.82
CA LEU A 215 2.71 3.64 28.40
C LEU A 215 2.80 2.96 29.77
N GLU A 216 1.68 2.79 30.49
CA GLU A 216 1.65 2.02 31.75
C GLU A 216 1.97 0.54 31.54
N HIS A 217 1.65 0.00 30.36
CA HIS A 217 1.99 -1.36 29.96
C HIS A 217 3.43 -1.50 29.43
N THR A 218 4.22 -0.43 29.49
CA THR A 218 5.61 -0.41 29.01
C THR A 218 6.59 -0.11 30.14
N LEU A 219 7.89 -0.25 29.86
CA LEU A 219 8.95 0.13 30.80
C LEU A 219 9.27 1.63 30.77
N PHE A 220 8.39 2.48 30.19
CA PHE A 220 8.64 3.92 30.03
C PHE A 220 8.95 4.62 31.36
N LYS A 221 8.19 4.36 32.43
CA LYS A 221 8.48 4.92 33.77
C LYS A 221 9.88 4.53 34.28
N GLY A 222 10.42 3.38 33.87
CA GLY A 222 11.78 2.93 34.21
C GLY A 222 12.89 3.65 33.44
N THR A 223 12.59 4.30 32.32
CA THR A 223 13.56 5.09 31.56
C THR A 223 13.80 6.48 32.14
N TYR A 224 12.95 6.91 33.09
CA TYR A 224 13.03 8.21 33.77
C TYR A 224 12.96 9.43 32.83
N PHE A 225 12.42 9.27 31.61
CA PHE A 225 12.13 10.40 30.74
C PHE A 225 11.00 11.26 31.30
N PRO A 226 11.10 12.61 31.22
CA PRO A 226 10.08 13.52 31.74
C PRO A 226 8.81 13.56 30.88
N THR A 227 8.91 13.35 29.56
CA THR A 227 7.77 13.32 28.63
C THR A 227 8.00 12.29 27.51
N TRP A 228 6.90 11.81 26.93
CA TRP A 228 6.92 10.83 25.83
C TRP A 228 7.12 11.48 24.45
N GLU A 229 6.86 12.79 24.33
CA GLU A 229 6.83 13.55 23.06
C GLU A 229 8.17 13.61 22.31
N GLY A 230 9.29 13.31 22.97
CA GLY A 230 10.63 13.30 22.38
C GLY A 230 11.29 11.91 22.31
N SER A 231 10.59 10.84 22.69
CA SER A 231 11.16 9.49 22.71
C SER A 231 11.27 8.92 21.30
N THR A 232 12.46 9.06 20.71
CA THR A 232 12.79 8.49 19.40
C THR A 232 13.53 7.16 19.61
N ARG A 233 13.09 6.09 18.93
CA ARG A 233 13.83 4.82 18.96
C ARG A 233 15.17 5.00 18.21
N PRO A 234 16.28 4.42 18.72
CA PRO A 234 17.60 4.56 18.08
C PRO A 234 17.69 3.96 16.68
N ASP A 235 16.75 3.12 16.26
CA ASP A 235 16.62 2.64 14.87
C ASP A 235 15.76 3.56 13.98
N GLY A 236 15.60 4.85 14.34
CA GLY A 236 14.74 5.78 13.60
C GLY A 236 15.19 7.23 13.69
N ASP A 237 15.98 7.67 12.70
CA ASP A 237 16.07 9.06 12.29
C ASP A 237 14.65 9.63 12.04
N ILE A 238 14.10 10.37 13.01
CA ILE A 238 12.80 11.05 12.84
C ILE A 238 12.93 12.25 11.88
N HIS A 239 14.15 12.67 11.55
CA HIS A 239 14.40 13.61 10.46
C HIS A 239 14.56 12.95 9.08
N ALA A 240 14.67 11.61 8.99
CA ALA A 240 14.50 10.86 7.74
C ALA A 240 13.03 10.41 7.53
N TRP A 241 12.19 10.54 8.56
CA TRP A 241 10.74 10.25 8.53
C TRP A 241 9.84 11.50 8.65
N LYS A 242 10.40 12.71 8.50
CA LYS A 242 9.59 13.91 8.23
C LYS A 242 9.13 14.01 6.77
N ASP A 243 9.63 13.14 5.89
CA ASP A 243 9.22 13.03 4.48
C ASP A 243 8.93 11.58 4.03
N SER A 244 8.88 10.60 4.93
CA SER A 244 8.42 9.25 4.59
C SER A 244 7.15 8.93 5.38
N HIS A 245 6.10 8.64 4.63
CA HIS A 245 4.79 8.36 5.18
C HIS A 245 4.86 7.06 5.99
N PHE A 246 4.13 6.99 7.10
CA PHE A 246 3.73 5.77 7.80
C PHE A 246 3.29 4.61 6.87
N GLU A 247 2.93 4.96 5.63
CA GLU A 247 2.36 4.13 4.58
C GLU A 247 3.39 3.60 3.57
N ASP A 248 4.68 3.92 3.73
CA ASP A 248 5.78 3.47 2.85
C ASP A 248 6.34 2.08 3.22
N ILE A 249 5.77 1.40 4.21
CA ILE A 249 6.06 -0.03 4.48
C ILE A 249 5.66 -0.92 3.28
N PHE A 250 4.78 -0.41 2.41
CA PHE A 250 4.28 -1.13 1.24
C PHE A 250 4.98 -0.75 -0.09
N ASP A 251 5.90 0.22 -0.07
CA ASP A 251 6.60 0.68 -1.27
C ASP A 251 7.95 -0.03 -1.42
N SER A 252 7.96 -1.11 -2.20
CA SER A 252 9.20 -1.71 -2.71
C SER A 252 9.26 -1.52 -4.22
N ASP A 253 9.42 -0.27 -4.65
CA ASP A 253 9.86 0.07 -6.01
C ASP A 253 10.89 1.24 -5.88
N ILE A 254 12.00 1.00 -5.17
CA ILE A 254 13.24 1.76 -5.37
C ILE A 254 14.14 0.93 -6.30
N PRO A 255 14.55 1.45 -7.48
CA PRO A 255 15.52 0.75 -8.31
C PRO A 255 16.86 0.74 -7.57
N CYS A 256 17.46 -0.46 -7.50
CA CYS A 256 18.81 -0.66 -7.01
C CYS A 256 19.76 0.19 -7.88
N SER A 257 20.12 1.38 -7.40
CA SER A 257 21.19 2.16 -8.00
C SER A 257 22.48 1.38 -7.80
N PHE A 258 23.03 0.96 -8.93
CA PHE A 258 24.42 0.58 -9.12
C PHE A 258 25.33 1.49 -8.27
N VAL A 259 25.79 1.00 -7.12
CA VAL A 259 26.97 1.55 -6.46
C VAL A 259 28.13 0.70 -6.96
N ALA A 260 28.80 1.22 -7.99
CA ALA A 260 30.10 0.76 -8.38
C ALA A 260 31.04 0.89 -7.18
N GLU A 261 31.63 -0.22 -6.76
CA GLU A 261 32.76 -0.25 -5.83
C GLU A 261 33.89 0.58 -6.44
N GLY A 262 34.17 1.73 -5.82
CA GLY A 262 35.35 2.52 -6.09
C GLY A 262 36.59 1.80 -5.57
N ALA A 263 37.35 1.18 -6.46
CA ALA A 263 38.72 0.77 -6.18
C ALA A 263 39.70 1.53 -7.10
N ARG A 264 40.36 2.53 -6.48
CA ARG A 264 41.77 2.92 -6.66
C ARG A 264 42.20 3.49 -8.02
N GLU A 265 42.36 4.81 -8.05
CA GLU A 265 43.44 5.45 -8.80
C GLU A 265 44.78 5.11 -8.14
N CYS A 266 45.64 4.37 -8.84
CA CYS A 266 47.09 4.43 -8.70
C CYS A 266 47.69 4.22 -10.08
N SER A 267 48.35 5.27 -10.54
CA SER A 267 49.23 5.37 -11.70
C SER A 267 50.26 4.24 -11.80
N HIS A 268 50.40 3.65 -12.99
CA HIS A 268 51.66 3.54 -13.75
C HIS A 268 51.56 2.54 -14.90
N GLY A 269 52.10 2.93 -16.06
CA GLY A 269 52.91 2.03 -16.89
C GLY A 269 52.23 1.29 -18.04
N SER A 270 52.51 1.79 -19.25
CA SER A 270 52.92 1.02 -20.43
C SER A 270 51.87 0.19 -21.19
N MET A 271 51.61 0.62 -22.43
CA MET A 271 51.07 -0.24 -23.49
C MET A 271 51.95 -1.47 -23.73
N PRO A 272 51.33 -2.58 -24.19
CA PRO A 272 51.69 -3.05 -25.53
C PRO A 272 50.48 -3.41 -26.41
N SER A 273 50.69 -3.22 -27.71
CA SER A 273 49.83 -3.69 -28.79
C SER A 273 49.63 -5.21 -28.75
N PHE A 274 48.48 -5.75 -29.15
CA PHE A 274 48.40 -6.71 -30.25
C PHE A 274 46.94 -7.04 -30.64
N ARG A 275 46.76 -7.13 -31.96
CA ARG A 275 45.57 -7.47 -32.74
C ARG A 275 44.92 -8.80 -32.34
N SER A 276 43.59 -8.86 -32.45
CA SER A 276 42.79 -10.00 -32.97
C SER A 276 41.31 -9.76 -32.64
N ARG A 277 40.28 -9.94 -33.47
CA ARG A 277 40.13 -10.18 -34.92
C ARG A 277 38.61 -10.07 -35.11
N VAL A 278 38.12 -8.98 -35.69
CA VAL A 278 36.72 -8.85 -36.12
C VAL A 278 36.52 -9.83 -37.27
N ARG A 279 35.58 -10.78 -37.14
CA ARG A 279 35.19 -11.65 -38.25
C ARG A 279 33.89 -11.09 -38.84
N CYS A 280 34.05 -10.13 -39.75
CA CYS A 280 33.05 -9.84 -40.77
C CYS A 280 33.04 -11.00 -41.77
N ILE A 281 31.87 -11.53 -42.10
CA ILE A 281 31.68 -12.42 -43.25
C ILE A 281 31.04 -11.58 -44.34
N GLY A 282 31.74 -11.41 -45.45
CA GLY A 282 31.22 -10.81 -46.67
C GLY A 282 32.02 -11.30 -47.88
N ASN A 283 31.27 -11.50 -48.97
CA ASN A 283 31.68 -11.66 -50.37
C ASN A 283 32.36 -12.99 -50.72
N ARG A 284 32.31 -13.50 -51.96
CA ARG A 284 31.62 -13.29 -53.26
C ARG A 284 32.16 -14.49 -54.07
N ASP A 285 31.50 -14.89 -55.15
CA ASP A 285 32.18 -15.11 -56.44
C ASP A 285 31.14 -15.36 -57.54
N CYS A 286 31.27 -14.57 -58.61
CA CYS A 286 30.63 -14.75 -59.90
C CYS A 286 31.63 -15.47 -60.81
N ALA A 287 31.19 -16.41 -61.65
CA ALA A 287 31.54 -16.50 -63.08
C ALA A 287 31.04 -17.82 -63.73
N GLU A 288 30.29 -17.63 -64.83
CA GLU A 288 30.36 -18.33 -66.13
C GLU A 288 30.07 -19.85 -66.26
N GLY A 289 29.21 -20.17 -67.25
CA GLY A 289 29.22 -21.47 -67.93
C GLY A 289 27.86 -21.92 -68.52
N ASP A 290 27.66 -21.68 -69.82
CA ASP A 290 26.59 -22.22 -70.67
C ASP A 290 26.38 -23.74 -70.57
N ASN A 291 25.12 -24.22 -70.64
CA ASN A 291 24.58 -24.98 -71.79
C ASN A 291 23.29 -25.81 -71.48
N THR A 292 22.35 -25.68 -72.43
CA THR A 292 21.45 -26.71 -73.00
C THR A 292 20.32 -27.35 -72.16
N SER A 293 19.10 -26.90 -72.47
CA SER A 293 17.91 -27.69 -72.86
C SER A 293 17.90 -29.21 -72.64
N LYS A 294 16.86 -29.70 -71.95
CA LYS A 294 15.93 -30.82 -72.31
C LYS A 294 14.90 -30.98 -71.17
N GLU A 295 13.62 -30.68 -71.37
CA GLU A 295 12.55 -31.53 -71.94
C GLU A 295 11.99 -32.59 -70.96
N GLU A 296 10.64 -32.67 -70.95
CA GLU A 296 9.76 -33.72 -70.40
C GLU A 296 9.50 -33.69 -68.88
N LEU A 297 8.27 -33.67 -68.36
CA LEU A 297 6.91 -33.87 -68.90
C LEU A 297 5.89 -33.20 -67.95
#